data_AF-A0A6A6W7W9-F1
#
_entry.id   AF-A0A6A6W7W9-F1
#
_cell.length_a   1.000
_cell.length_b   1.000
_cell.length_c   1.000
_cell.angle_alpha   90.00
_cell.angle_beta   90.00
_cell.angle_gamma   90.00
#
_symmetry.space_group_name_H-M   'P 1'
#
loop_
_entity.id
_entity.type
_entity.pdbx_description
1 polymer ?
#
loop_
_entity_poly.entity_id
_entity_poly.type
_entity_poly.pdbx_seq_one_letter_code
_entity_poly.pdbx_strand_id
1 'polypeptide(L)'
;MPALRARPIQLLLFFAIAALVFYSYRARDHASFAPAPSPGPSAHTDQDDLNTHARANTTLGFGAILAVSRDGSPRRHALMQAANVTEIDITIPRQPKYGDADIEKFKYGPESTMGPGSILAWLGHHNALKWFLDSGLETALIIEDDVDWDIHLRSLQVPLAAHAARSLLAPASTSRGMNYYWGDPNTWDLLYIGHCGDYFQGLDQGVGVGHQSPADLQDMPHEMWLDHSLPTNENLHPFTADLLKALEVPEQNRLFHRSRFPLCTFAYAVTRPAAWKIMNVLAPAKEPPPDTRDAPRAYDVGILQSCMRGYSSSVDKVGAEGLKCYTVNPEFFHHMPGDSEIANEEAKKGNKVGIPPVDMAGADQVTQRGETSNIGCGFWHGHFAFADGNKKQLDSLRQNVGRGGKCLKPGRDLPNNS
;
A
#
# COMPACT_ATOMS: atom_id res chain seq x y z
N MET A 1 25.52 -52.59 57.51
CA MET A 1 24.29 -52.82 56.72
C MET A 1 23.56 -51.48 56.59
N PRO A 2 22.93 -51.16 55.45
CA PRO A 2 23.42 -50.43 54.26
C PRO A 2 22.82 -49.00 54.17
N ALA A 3 23.07 -48.11 53.19
CA ALA A 3 24.11 -47.84 52.20
C ALA A 3 23.92 -46.36 51.78
N LEU A 4 25.00 -45.59 51.64
CA LEU A 4 24.98 -44.17 51.25
C LEU A 4 25.05 -43.99 49.74
N ARG A 5 24.35 -42.94 49.29
CA ARG A 5 24.05 -42.49 47.93
C ARG A 5 25.29 -42.08 47.12
N ALA A 6 25.28 -42.42 45.83
CA ALA A 6 26.12 -41.82 44.79
C ALA A 6 25.23 -41.34 43.63
N ARG A 7 24.93 -40.04 43.54
CA ARG A 7 24.43 -39.36 42.31
C ARG A 7 24.67 -37.83 42.35
N PRO A 8 25.87 -37.36 41.96
CA PRO A 8 25.99 -36.00 41.40
C PRO A 8 26.65 -35.95 40.01
N ILE A 9 27.25 -37.06 39.54
CA ILE A 9 28.08 -37.08 38.32
C ILE A 9 27.24 -37.15 37.04
N GLN A 10 26.06 -37.78 37.07
CA GLN A 10 25.19 -37.92 35.89
C GLN A 10 24.51 -36.62 35.46
N LEU A 11 24.22 -35.70 36.40
CA LEU A 11 23.63 -34.39 36.09
C LEU A 11 24.67 -33.44 35.47
N LEU A 12 25.91 -33.45 35.97
CA LEU A 12 26.99 -32.64 35.41
C LEU A 12 27.38 -33.06 33.98
N LEU A 13 27.36 -34.35 33.68
CA LEU A 13 27.56 -34.86 32.32
C LEU A 13 26.44 -34.44 31.37
N PHE A 14 25.18 -34.39 31.83
CA PHE A 14 24.06 -33.97 31.00
C PHE A 14 24.14 -32.47 30.64
N PHE A 15 24.49 -31.61 31.59
CA PHE A 15 24.68 -30.17 31.34
C PHE A 15 25.90 -29.89 30.45
N ALA A 16 26.99 -30.64 30.60
CA ALA A 16 28.17 -30.50 29.74
C ALA A 16 27.89 -30.90 28.28
N ILE A 17 27.13 -31.98 28.07
CA ILE A 17 26.73 -32.42 26.72
C ILE A 17 25.73 -31.43 26.10
N ALA A 18 24.75 -30.93 26.87
CA ALA A 18 23.81 -29.92 26.39
C ALA A 18 24.50 -28.60 26.00
N ALA A 19 25.51 -28.16 26.78
CA ALA A 19 26.30 -26.98 26.46
C ALA A 19 27.19 -27.17 25.21
N LEU A 20 27.78 -28.36 25.02
CA LEU A 20 28.55 -28.70 23.81
C LEU A 20 27.67 -28.76 22.57
N VAL A 21 26.46 -29.35 22.67
CA VAL A 21 25.49 -29.37 21.57
C VAL A 21 25.05 -27.95 21.23
N PHE A 22 24.72 -27.12 22.22
CA PHE A 22 24.33 -25.72 22.01
C PHE A 22 25.47 -24.87 21.40
N TYR A 23 26.71 -25.07 21.84
CA TYR A 23 27.88 -24.38 21.27
C TYR A 23 28.18 -24.85 19.85
N SER A 24 28.04 -26.14 19.55
CA SER A 24 28.21 -26.67 18.18
C SER A 24 27.09 -26.24 17.21
N TYR A 25 25.87 -26.00 17.72
CA TYR A 25 24.76 -25.45 16.95
C TYR A 25 25.00 -23.95 16.64
N ARG A 26 25.37 -23.16 17.65
CA ARG A 26 25.79 -21.75 17.48
C ARG A 26 27.00 -21.59 16.55
N ALA A 27 27.99 -22.48 16.66
CA ALA A 27 29.17 -22.45 15.79
C ALA A 27 28.86 -22.85 14.34
N ARG A 28 27.81 -23.66 14.09
CA ARG A 28 27.30 -23.94 12.74
C ARG A 28 26.48 -22.80 12.16
N ASP A 29 25.69 -22.11 12.97
CA ASP A 29 24.93 -20.93 12.54
C ASP A 29 25.85 -19.72 12.26
N HIS A 30 26.99 -19.60 12.95
CA HIS A 30 28.02 -18.59 12.67
C HIS A 30 28.99 -18.95 11.54
N ALA A 31 28.99 -20.19 11.04
CA ALA A 31 29.89 -20.63 9.96
C ALA A 31 29.30 -20.45 8.54
N SER A 32 28.10 -19.87 8.41
CA SER A 32 27.46 -19.63 7.11
C SER A 32 27.02 -18.18 6.92
N PHE A 33 27.80 -17.20 7.39
CA PHE A 33 27.70 -15.80 6.92
C PHE A 33 29.08 -15.16 7.03
N ALA A 34 29.95 -15.45 6.06
CA ALA A 34 31.04 -14.54 5.75
C ALA A 34 30.40 -13.32 5.04
N PRO A 35 30.66 -12.07 5.46
CA PRO A 35 30.23 -10.92 4.68
C PRO A 35 30.96 -10.99 3.35
N ALA A 36 30.20 -10.96 2.25
CA ALA A 36 30.80 -10.73 0.94
C ALA A 36 31.53 -9.36 0.98
N PRO A 37 32.74 -9.24 0.44
CA PRO A 37 33.40 -7.95 0.35
C PRO A 37 32.52 -7.00 -0.47
N SER A 38 32.29 -5.80 0.06
CA SER A 38 31.60 -4.73 -0.64
C SER A 38 32.22 -4.54 -2.03
N PRO A 39 31.44 -4.55 -3.13
CA PRO A 39 31.99 -4.18 -4.41
C PRO A 39 32.41 -2.71 -4.31
N GLY A 40 33.70 -2.45 -4.52
CA GLY A 40 34.17 -1.09 -4.77
C GLY A 40 33.47 -0.50 -6.01
N PRO A 41 33.53 0.83 -6.20
CA PRO A 41 32.82 1.50 -7.28
C PRO A 41 33.29 0.94 -8.62
N SER A 42 32.48 0.07 -9.19
CA SER A 42 32.67 -0.45 -10.52
C SER A 42 32.22 0.67 -11.45
N ALA A 43 33.11 1.14 -12.32
CA ALA A 43 32.77 2.10 -13.36
C ALA A 43 31.80 1.43 -14.34
N HIS A 44 30.51 1.49 -14.01
CA HIS A 44 29.43 1.11 -14.90
C HIS A 44 29.33 2.18 -15.99
N THR A 45 29.48 1.72 -17.22
CA THR A 45 29.40 2.54 -18.43
C THR A 45 28.01 3.17 -18.56
N ASP A 46 27.96 4.47 -18.89
CA ASP A 46 26.81 5.39 -19.07
C ASP A 46 25.62 4.89 -19.94
N GLN A 47 25.65 3.66 -20.46
CA GLN A 47 24.64 3.11 -21.34
C GLN A 47 23.60 2.21 -20.63
N ASP A 48 23.89 1.71 -19.42
CA ASP A 48 22.95 0.89 -18.62
C ASP A 48 22.03 1.74 -17.72
N ASP A 49 22.45 2.96 -17.37
CA ASP A 49 21.66 3.89 -16.53
C ASP A 49 20.47 4.54 -17.27
N LEU A 50 20.43 4.47 -18.60
CA LEU A 50 19.33 5.06 -19.38
C LEU A 50 18.04 4.23 -19.36
N ASN A 51 18.06 3.03 -18.78
CA ASN A 51 16.91 2.11 -18.71
C ASN A 51 16.42 1.81 -17.28
N THR A 52 17.11 2.30 -16.24
CA THR A 52 16.81 2.00 -14.82
C THR A 52 15.68 2.85 -14.23
N HIS A 53 15.39 4.00 -14.83
CA HIS A 53 14.31 4.93 -14.49
C HIS A 53 13.38 5.23 -15.68
N ALA A 54 13.05 4.20 -16.48
CA ALA A 54 12.08 4.36 -17.56
C ALA A 54 10.78 4.98 -17.02
N ARG A 55 10.32 6.08 -17.63
CA ARG A 55 9.05 6.73 -17.26
C ARG A 55 7.92 5.70 -17.27
N ALA A 56 7.00 5.82 -16.34
CA ALA A 56 5.86 4.92 -16.30
C ALA A 56 4.99 5.10 -17.55
N ASN A 57 4.45 4.00 -18.08
CA ASN A 57 3.44 4.05 -19.14
C ASN A 57 2.13 4.67 -18.59
N THR A 58 1.09 4.77 -19.42
CA THR A 58 -0.19 5.37 -19.01
C THR A 58 -0.93 4.57 -17.93
N THR A 59 -0.58 3.29 -17.74
CA THR A 59 -1.13 2.40 -16.70
C THR A 59 -0.16 2.19 -15.53
N LEU A 60 0.83 3.08 -15.38
CA LEU A 60 1.83 3.06 -14.30
C LEU A 60 2.62 1.75 -14.17
N GLY A 61 2.73 0.97 -15.24
CA GLY A 61 3.42 -0.33 -15.26
C GLY A 61 2.52 -1.54 -14.96
N PHE A 62 1.21 -1.33 -14.77
CA PHE A 62 0.22 -2.40 -14.57
C PHE A 62 -0.54 -2.73 -15.86
N GLY A 63 -1.26 -3.87 -15.88
CA GLY A 63 -2.11 -4.22 -17.01
C GLY A 63 -3.27 -3.26 -17.23
N ALA A 64 -3.85 -2.73 -16.14
CA ALA A 64 -4.87 -1.68 -16.17
C ALA A 64 -4.93 -0.93 -14.83
N ILE A 65 -5.52 0.26 -14.84
CA ILE A 65 -5.93 0.99 -13.63
C ILE A 65 -7.45 1.02 -13.61
N LEU A 66 -8.06 0.53 -12.53
CA LEU A 66 -9.50 0.40 -12.35
C LEU A 66 -9.96 1.29 -11.20
N ALA A 67 -10.84 2.25 -11.49
CA ALA A 67 -11.47 3.03 -10.43
C ALA A 67 -12.78 2.38 -9.97
N VAL A 68 -12.93 2.23 -8.65
CA VAL A 68 -14.18 1.83 -8.01
C VAL A 68 -15.06 3.06 -7.88
N SER A 69 -15.94 3.25 -8.86
CA SER A 69 -16.84 4.41 -8.88
C SER A 69 -18.23 4.02 -9.39
N ARG A 70 -19.29 4.45 -8.71
CA ARG A 70 -20.68 4.23 -9.17
C ARG A 70 -21.08 5.17 -10.31
N ASP A 71 -22.02 4.76 -11.14
CA ASP A 71 -22.54 5.60 -12.21
C ASP A 71 -23.16 6.89 -11.64
N GLY A 72 -22.76 8.03 -12.21
CA GLY A 72 -23.20 9.34 -11.74
C GLY A 72 -22.49 9.86 -10.47
N SER A 73 -21.43 9.20 -9.99
CA SER A 73 -20.60 9.74 -8.90
C SER A 73 -20.09 11.15 -9.26
N PRO A 74 -20.27 12.16 -8.39
CA PRO A 74 -19.80 13.53 -8.64
C PRO A 74 -18.27 13.62 -8.68
N ARG A 75 -17.57 12.63 -8.13
CA ARG A 75 -16.10 12.58 -8.03
C ARG A 75 -15.42 12.16 -9.33
N ARG A 76 -16.14 11.45 -10.22
CA ARG A 76 -15.61 10.97 -11.51
C ARG A 76 -15.02 12.09 -12.37
N HIS A 77 -15.67 13.25 -12.39
CA HIS A 77 -15.22 14.35 -13.24
C HIS A 77 -13.83 14.83 -12.83
N ALA A 78 -13.62 15.12 -11.54
CA ALA A 78 -12.33 15.56 -11.01
C ALA A 78 -11.25 14.48 -11.18
N LEU A 79 -11.59 13.21 -10.91
CA LEU A 79 -10.71 12.06 -11.13
C LEU A 79 -10.21 12.01 -12.58
N MET A 80 -11.12 12.15 -13.55
CA MET A 80 -10.75 12.13 -14.97
C MET A 80 -10.00 13.39 -15.40
N GLN A 81 -10.21 14.54 -14.77
CA GLN A 81 -9.37 15.72 -15.03
C GLN A 81 -7.93 15.48 -14.58
N ALA A 82 -7.73 14.96 -13.37
CA ALA A 82 -6.40 14.60 -12.85
C ALA A 82 -5.69 13.59 -13.75
N ALA A 83 -6.42 12.54 -14.16
CA ALA A 83 -5.93 11.51 -15.07
C ALA A 83 -5.55 12.08 -16.44
N ASN A 84 -6.37 12.98 -16.98
CA ASN A 84 -6.08 13.64 -18.25
C ASN A 84 -4.84 14.54 -18.21
N VAL A 85 -4.64 15.29 -17.12
CA VAL A 85 -3.47 16.17 -16.96
C VAL A 85 -2.18 15.36 -16.80
N THR A 86 -2.22 14.28 -16.02
CA THR A 86 -1.07 13.39 -15.77
C THR A 86 -0.89 12.29 -16.83
N GLU A 87 -1.80 12.24 -17.81
CA GLU A 87 -1.82 11.23 -18.87
C GLU A 87 -1.81 9.80 -18.31
N ILE A 88 -2.66 9.57 -17.31
CA ILE A 88 -2.92 8.26 -16.70
C ILE A 88 -4.24 7.74 -17.28
N ASP A 89 -4.24 6.48 -17.71
CA ASP A 89 -5.41 5.83 -18.27
C ASP A 89 -6.15 5.06 -17.18
N ILE A 90 -7.40 5.45 -16.92
CA ILE A 90 -8.25 4.87 -15.89
C ILE A 90 -9.48 4.29 -16.56
N THR A 91 -9.70 2.99 -16.35
CA THR A 91 -10.95 2.32 -16.68
C THR A 91 -11.88 2.38 -15.48
N ILE A 92 -13.15 2.72 -15.70
CA ILE A 92 -14.18 2.65 -14.66
C ILE A 92 -15.14 1.52 -15.02
N PRO A 93 -14.97 0.31 -14.46
CA PRO A 93 -15.92 -0.77 -14.66
C PRO A 93 -17.33 -0.33 -14.25
N ARG A 94 -18.31 -0.62 -15.10
CA ARG A 94 -19.71 -0.30 -14.79
C ARG A 94 -20.13 -1.04 -13.52
N GLN A 95 -20.50 -0.28 -12.49
CA GLN A 95 -20.97 -0.85 -11.23
C GLN A 95 -22.43 -1.29 -11.36
N PRO A 96 -22.79 -2.50 -10.89
CA PRO A 96 -24.18 -2.89 -10.72
C PRO A 96 -24.92 -1.91 -9.80
N LYS A 97 -26.23 -1.79 -10.02
CA LYS A 97 -27.10 -1.07 -9.08
C LYS A 97 -27.46 -2.00 -7.94
N TYR A 98 -26.61 -2.05 -6.93
CA TYR A 98 -26.87 -2.82 -5.71
C TYR A 98 -28.03 -2.21 -4.92
N GLY A 99 -28.95 -3.05 -4.46
CA GLY A 99 -30.09 -2.67 -3.64
C GLY A 99 -30.16 -3.42 -2.32
N ASP A 100 -31.26 -3.23 -1.58
CA ASP A 100 -31.48 -3.89 -0.28
C ASP A 100 -31.38 -5.43 -0.39
N ALA A 101 -31.80 -6.02 -1.51
CA ALA A 101 -31.70 -7.47 -1.73
C ALA A 101 -30.24 -7.97 -1.81
N ASP A 102 -29.33 -7.20 -2.41
CA ASP A 102 -27.91 -7.54 -2.49
C ASP A 102 -27.25 -7.40 -1.11
N ILE A 103 -27.64 -6.36 -0.36
CA ILE A 103 -27.20 -6.14 1.02
C ILE A 103 -27.61 -7.32 1.90
N GLU A 104 -28.88 -7.73 1.87
CA GLU A 104 -29.36 -8.86 2.65
C GLU A 104 -28.72 -10.19 2.22
N LYS A 105 -28.42 -10.36 0.93
CA LYS A 105 -27.67 -11.52 0.45
C LYS A 105 -26.24 -11.56 1.01
N PHE A 106 -25.60 -10.40 1.14
CA PHE A 106 -24.24 -10.29 1.69
C PHE A 106 -24.22 -10.64 3.18
N LYS A 107 -25.17 -10.13 3.96
CA LYS A 107 -25.25 -10.37 5.41
C LYS A 107 -25.34 -11.86 5.74
N TYR A 108 -24.77 -12.27 6.87
CA TYR A 108 -24.86 -13.66 7.33
C TYR A 108 -26.30 -14.01 7.72
N GLY A 109 -26.98 -13.06 8.37
CA GLY A 109 -28.36 -13.18 8.82
C GLY A 109 -28.87 -11.90 9.47
N PRO A 110 -30.04 -11.93 10.13
CA PRO A 110 -30.68 -10.74 10.68
C PRO A 110 -29.87 -10.06 11.80
N GLU A 111 -28.96 -10.78 12.45
CA GLU A 111 -28.06 -10.28 13.51
C GLU A 111 -26.79 -9.60 12.97
N SER A 112 -26.68 -9.41 11.65
CA SER A 112 -25.54 -8.70 11.03
C SER A 112 -25.37 -7.30 11.62
N THR A 113 -24.14 -6.98 12.02
CA THR A 113 -23.77 -5.63 12.44
C THR A 113 -23.08 -4.82 11.33
N MET A 114 -22.88 -5.41 10.15
CA MET A 114 -22.31 -4.70 9.00
C MET A 114 -23.30 -3.67 8.44
N GLY A 115 -22.82 -2.44 8.32
CA GLY A 115 -23.58 -1.34 7.74
C GLY A 115 -23.66 -1.42 6.20
N PRO A 116 -24.76 -0.93 5.59
CA PRO A 116 -24.96 -0.93 4.14
C PRO A 116 -23.83 -0.27 3.36
N GLY A 117 -23.25 0.84 3.85
CA GLY A 117 -22.18 1.55 3.14
C GLY A 117 -20.93 0.68 3.02
N SER A 118 -20.56 -0.02 4.10
CA SER A 118 -19.42 -0.95 4.11
C SER A 118 -19.65 -2.14 3.15
N ILE A 119 -20.87 -2.67 3.12
CA ILE A 119 -21.25 -3.76 2.20
C ILE A 119 -21.19 -3.29 0.74
N LEU A 120 -21.72 -2.10 0.44
CA LEU A 120 -21.73 -1.55 -0.92
C LEU A 120 -20.31 -1.24 -1.42
N ALA A 121 -19.43 -0.72 -0.55
CA ALA A 121 -18.01 -0.54 -0.87
C ALA A 121 -17.34 -1.88 -1.21
N TRP A 122 -17.59 -2.91 -0.39
CA TRP A 122 -17.08 -4.28 -0.61
C TRP A 122 -17.53 -4.85 -1.96
N LEU A 123 -18.82 -4.74 -2.27
CA LEU A 123 -19.38 -5.17 -3.55
C LEU A 123 -18.81 -4.37 -4.74
N GLY A 124 -18.46 -3.10 -4.52
CA GLY A 124 -17.80 -2.23 -5.51
C GLY A 124 -16.41 -2.73 -5.89
N HIS A 125 -15.57 -3.03 -4.91
CA HIS A 125 -14.24 -3.61 -5.14
C HIS A 125 -14.34 -5.01 -5.75
N HIS A 126 -15.28 -5.85 -5.29
CA HIS A 126 -15.53 -7.17 -5.89
C HIS A 126 -15.89 -7.09 -7.37
N ASN A 127 -16.68 -6.10 -7.78
CA ASN A 127 -17.00 -5.90 -9.19
C ASN A 127 -15.77 -5.48 -10.01
N ALA A 128 -14.88 -4.65 -9.46
CA ALA A 128 -13.63 -4.27 -10.12
C ALA A 128 -12.68 -5.47 -10.25
N LEU A 129 -12.54 -6.29 -9.20
CA LEU A 129 -11.75 -7.53 -9.26
C LEU A 129 -12.35 -8.55 -10.23
N LYS A 130 -13.68 -8.65 -10.29
CA LYS A 130 -14.36 -9.49 -11.28
C LYS A 130 -14.02 -9.05 -12.70
N TRP A 131 -14.12 -7.76 -12.99
CA TRP A 131 -13.73 -7.21 -14.29
C TRP A 131 -12.28 -7.55 -14.63
N PHE A 132 -11.37 -7.38 -13.66
CA PHE A 132 -9.95 -7.73 -13.82
C PHE A 132 -9.77 -9.23 -14.13
N LEU A 133 -10.42 -10.10 -13.38
CA LEU A 133 -10.41 -11.55 -13.62
C LEU A 133 -11.10 -11.95 -14.93
N ASP A 134 -11.99 -11.15 -15.49
CA ASP A 134 -12.60 -11.43 -16.80
C ASP A 134 -11.74 -10.89 -17.97
N SER A 135 -10.83 -9.94 -17.71
CA SER A 135 -10.00 -9.25 -18.74
C SER A 135 -8.84 -10.06 -19.34
N GLY A 136 -8.36 -11.11 -18.67
CA GLY A 136 -7.13 -11.83 -19.04
C GLY A 136 -5.80 -11.17 -18.63
N LEU A 137 -5.84 -9.97 -18.03
CA LEU A 137 -4.64 -9.23 -17.60
C LEU A 137 -3.93 -9.89 -16.40
N GLU A 138 -2.61 -9.69 -16.29
CA GLU A 138 -1.77 -10.29 -15.23
C GLU A 138 -1.78 -9.49 -13.93
N THR A 139 -1.82 -8.15 -14.02
CA THR A 139 -1.87 -7.22 -12.88
C THR A 139 -2.87 -6.10 -13.13
N ALA A 140 -3.44 -5.56 -12.07
CA ALA A 140 -4.25 -4.35 -12.11
C ALA A 140 -3.98 -3.49 -10.87
N LEU A 141 -4.02 -2.17 -11.05
CA LEU A 141 -4.11 -1.20 -9.96
C LEU A 141 -5.57 -0.85 -9.73
N ILE A 142 -6.09 -1.08 -8.53
CA ILE A 142 -7.43 -0.68 -8.12
C ILE A 142 -7.31 0.61 -7.32
N ILE A 143 -8.11 1.63 -7.66
CA ILE A 143 -8.17 2.91 -6.96
C ILE A 143 -9.62 3.24 -6.55
N GLU A 144 -9.79 3.98 -5.47
CA GLU A 144 -11.07 4.58 -5.09
C GLU A 144 -11.31 5.88 -5.88
N ASP A 145 -12.55 6.36 -5.96
CA ASP A 145 -12.91 7.50 -6.82
C ASP A 145 -12.73 8.88 -6.18
N ASP A 146 -12.41 8.91 -4.89
CA ASP A 146 -12.02 10.08 -4.11
C ASP A 146 -10.52 10.20 -3.89
N VAL A 147 -9.66 9.45 -4.58
CA VAL A 147 -8.20 9.62 -4.41
C VAL A 147 -7.65 10.83 -5.15
N ASP A 148 -6.64 11.45 -4.56
CA ASP A 148 -5.73 12.42 -5.16
C ASP A 148 -4.33 11.82 -5.31
N TRP A 149 -3.53 12.41 -6.18
CA TRP A 149 -2.12 12.06 -6.35
C TRP A 149 -1.30 13.26 -6.81
N ASP A 150 0.01 13.16 -6.65
CA ASP A 150 0.93 14.21 -7.07
C ASP A 150 1.05 14.28 -8.60
N ILE A 151 1.19 15.48 -9.18
CA ILE A 151 1.44 15.66 -10.62
C ILE A 151 2.68 14.89 -11.12
N HIS A 152 3.62 14.59 -10.23
CA HIS A 152 4.85 13.84 -10.50
C HIS A 152 4.65 12.31 -10.48
N LEU A 153 3.44 11.81 -10.23
CA LEU A 153 3.17 10.39 -10.03
C LEU A 153 3.77 9.52 -11.15
N ARG A 154 3.46 9.87 -12.40
CA ARG A 154 3.87 9.10 -13.58
C ARG A 154 5.32 9.35 -14.00
N SER A 155 5.85 10.54 -13.76
CA SER A 155 7.15 10.98 -14.25
C SER A 155 8.31 10.70 -13.30
N LEU A 156 8.05 10.66 -11.99
CA LEU A 156 9.08 10.56 -10.94
C LEU A 156 8.76 9.47 -9.92
N GLN A 157 7.62 9.58 -9.24
CA GLN A 157 7.30 8.77 -8.06
C GLN A 157 7.21 7.26 -8.37
N VAL A 158 6.42 6.90 -9.39
CA VAL A 158 6.27 5.50 -9.82
C VAL A 158 7.58 4.92 -10.37
N PRO A 159 8.33 5.60 -11.25
CA PRO A 159 9.66 5.13 -11.67
C PRO A 159 10.62 4.80 -10.51
N LEU A 160 10.69 5.67 -9.49
CA LEU A 160 11.55 5.45 -8.32
C LEU A 160 11.09 4.26 -7.47
N ALA A 161 9.80 4.17 -7.15
CA ALA A 161 9.29 3.03 -6.38
C ALA A 161 9.36 1.71 -7.14
N ALA A 162 9.16 1.72 -8.46
CA ALA A 162 9.30 0.52 -9.28
C ALA A 162 10.74 0.02 -9.29
N HIS A 163 11.72 0.93 -9.29
CA HIS A 163 13.14 0.59 -9.11
C HIS A 163 13.38 -0.08 -7.75
N ALA A 164 12.92 0.55 -6.66
CA ALA A 164 13.02 -0.01 -5.31
C ALA A 164 12.34 -1.38 -5.19
N ALA A 165 11.14 -1.54 -5.77
CA ALA A 165 10.43 -2.80 -5.80
C ALA A 165 11.22 -3.89 -6.52
N ARG A 166 11.82 -3.59 -7.69
CA ARG A 166 12.67 -4.55 -8.40
C ARG A 166 13.92 -4.89 -7.60
N SER A 167 14.55 -3.93 -6.93
CA SER A 167 15.72 -4.18 -6.06
C SER A 167 15.38 -5.15 -4.93
N LEU A 168 14.28 -4.90 -4.22
CA LEU A 168 13.86 -5.70 -3.07
C LEU A 168 13.34 -7.10 -3.46
N LEU A 169 12.62 -7.18 -4.59
CA LEU A 169 11.87 -8.38 -4.98
C LEU A 169 12.61 -9.28 -5.98
N ALA A 170 13.71 -8.84 -6.58
CA ALA A 170 14.45 -9.65 -7.53
C ALA A 170 15.29 -10.71 -6.80
N PRO A 171 15.19 -12.01 -7.18
CA PRO A 171 16.32 -12.91 -6.94
C PRO A 171 17.48 -12.40 -7.81
N ALA A 172 18.65 -12.20 -7.20
CA ALA A 172 19.84 -11.51 -7.73
C ALA A 172 20.48 -12.05 -9.04
N SER A 173 19.72 -12.70 -9.95
CA SER A 173 20.26 -13.37 -11.14
C SER A 173 19.27 -13.62 -12.29
N THR A 174 17.98 -13.22 -12.25
CA THR A 174 17.05 -13.59 -13.34
C THR A 174 16.62 -12.41 -14.22
N SER A 175 16.91 -12.51 -15.51
CA SER A 175 16.45 -11.59 -16.57
C SER A 175 14.92 -11.41 -16.61
N ARG A 176 14.16 -12.34 -16.01
CA ARG A 176 12.70 -12.33 -15.96
C ARG A 176 12.15 -11.22 -15.06
N GLY A 177 12.79 -10.95 -13.91
CA GLY A 177 12.36 -9.88 -12.99
C GLY A 177 12.56 -8.46 -13.54
N MET A 178 13.57 -8.28 -14.41
CA MET A 178 13.83 -6.99 -15.08
C MET A 178 12.81 -6.66 -16.18
N ASN A 179 12.09 -7.66 -16.70
CA ASN A 179 11.05 -7.44 -17.73
C ASN A 179 9.73 -6.91 -17.14
N TYR A 180 9.53 -7.05 -15.83
CA TYR A 180 8.33 -6.57 -15.15
C TYR A 180 8.61 -5.24 -14.45
N TYR A 181 7.79 -4.23 -14.77
CA TYR A 181 7.99 -2.87 -14.27
C TYR A 181 8.03 -2.82 -12.73
N TRP A 182 7.12 -3.52 -12.04
CA TRP A 182 7.07 -3.60 -10.57
C TRP A 182 7.73 -4.86 -9.98
N GLY A 183 8.60 -5.53 -10.76
CA GLY A 183 9.14 -6.85 -10.40
C GLY A 183 8.17 -8.00 -10.72
N ASP A 184 8.71 -9.23 -10.70
CA ASP A 184 7.98 -10.44 -11.10
C ASP A 184 6.69 -10.64 -10.28
N PRO A 185 5.50 -10.71 -10.90
CA PRO A 185 4.22 -10.93 -10.21
C PRO A 185 4.13 -12.24 -9.38
N ASN A 186 5.14 -13.12 -9.45
CA ASN A 186 5.24 -14.28 -8.57
C ASN A 186 5.86 -13.96 -7.20
N THR A 187 6.53 -12.82 -7.03
CA THR A 187 7.22 -12.46 -5.78
C THR A 187 6.38 -11.58 -4.85
N TRP A 188 5.31 -10.97 -5.37
CA TRP A 188 4.35 -10.17 -4.63
C TRP A 188 2.91 -10.54 -5.02
N ASP A 189 1.96 -10.37 -4.10
CA ASP A 189 0.54 -10.60 -4.34
C ASP A 189 -0.24 -9.29 -4.42
N LEU A 190 0.14 -8.31 -3.58
CA LEU A 190 -0.51 -7.01 -3.50
C LEU A 190 0.52 -5.90 -3.18
N LEU A 191 0.42 -4.76 -3.87
CA LEU A 191 1.19 -3.55 -3.55
C LEU A 191 0.24 -2.49 -3.00
N TYR A 192 0.45 -2.08 -1.75
CA TYR A 192 -0.24 -0.98 -1.09
C TYR A 192 0.45 0.33 -1.45
N ILE A 193 -0.13 1.06 -2.41
CA ILE A 193 0.39 2.35 -2.89
C ILE A 193 -0.57 3.51 -2.64
N GLY A 194 -1.72 3.23 -2.04
CA GLY A 194 -2.65 4.22 -1.49
C GLY A 194 -3.35 3.64 -0.27
N HIS A 195 -3.06 4.22 0.89
CA HIS A 195 -3.51 3.73 2.18
C HIS A 195 -3.57 4.91 3.18
N CYS A 196 -4.26 4.72 4.29
CA CYS A 196 -4.24 5.69 5.39
C CYS A 196 -3.13 5.40 6.42
N GLY A 197 -2.36 4.32 6.20
CA GLY A 197 -1.08 4.06 6.85
C GLY A 197 -0.76 2.57 6.95
N ASP A 198 0.53 2.25 6.92
CA ASP A 198 1.08 0.98 7.41
C ASP A 198 2.00 1.30 8.60
N TYR A 199 1.38 1.47 9.77
CA TYR A 199 2.04 1.94 11.00
C TYR A 199 2.72 0.82 11.80
N PHE A 200 2.91 -0.35 11.17
CA PHE A 200 3.48 -1.58 11.73
C PHE A 200 2.67 -2.24 12.86
N GLN A 201 1.67 -1.55 13.41
CA GLN A 201 0.74 -2.00 14.43
C GLN A 201 -0.59 -1.24 14.33
N GLY A 202 -1.57 -1.67 15.13
CA GLY A 202 -2.87 -0.98 15.23
C GLY A 202 -2.75 0.40 15.87
N LEU A 203 -3.62 1.33 15.45
CA LEU A 203 -3.65 2.70 15.97
C LEU A 203 -3.94 2.76 17.48
N ASP A 204 -4.62 1.74 18.02
CA ASP A 204 -4.87 1.57 19.45
C ASP A 204 -3.59 1.37 20.28
N GLN A 205 -2.50 0.94 19.64
CA GLN A 205 -1.19 0.76 20.25
C GLN A 205 -0.30 2.00 20.13
N GLY A 206 -0.76 3.05 19.45
CA GLY A 206 -0.04 4.31 19.21
C GLY A 206 0.88 4.30 17.99
N VAL A 207 1.25 5.49 17.54
CA VAL A 207 2.14 5.75 16.39
C VAL A 207 3.18 6.78 16.82
N GLY A 208 4.44 6.56 16.45
CA GLY A 208 5.55 7.46 16.71
C GLY A 208 6.59 6.94 17.69
N VAL A 209 7.48 7.85 18.13
CA VAL A 209 8.58 7.54 19.04
C VAL A 209 8.04 6.93 20.33
N GLY A 210 8.56 5.76 20.71
CA GLY A 210 8.12 4.99 21.87
C GLY A 210 7.08 3.91 21.54
N HIS A 211 6.50 3.95 20.33
CA HIS A 211 5.62 2.93 19.78
C HIS A 211 6.33 2.13 18.66
N GLN A 212 7.09 2.82 17.81
CA GLN A 212 8.01 2.23 16.85
C GLN A 212 9.45 2.68 17.13
N SER A 213 10.41 1.96 16.57
CA SER A 213 11.84 2.22 16.71
C SER A 213 12.59 1.92 15.41
N PRO A 214 13.84 2.40 15.25
CA PRO A 214 14.65 2.07 14.08
C PRO A 214 14.89 0.57 13.91
N ALA A 215 14.86 -0.20 15.00
CA ALA A 215 15.00 -1.65 14.96
C ALA A 215 13.87 -2.32 14.18
N ASP A 216 12.65 -1.77 14.23
CA ASP A 216 11.51 -2.34 13.49
C ASP A 216 11.72 -2.33 11.98
N LEU A 217 12.39 -1.29 11.45
CA LEU A 217 12.73 -1.19 10.04
C LEU A 217 13.98 -2.04 9.71
N GLN A 218 14.97 -2.09 10.60
CA GLN A 218 16.17 -2.92 10.44
C GLN A 218 15.85 -4.42 10.42
N ASP A 219 14.82 -4.84 11.15
CA ASP A 219 14.37 -6.24 11.24
C ASP A 219 13.57 -6.71 10.00
N MET A 220 13.36 -5.85 9.00
CA MET A 220 12.62 -6.20 7.79
C MET A 220 13.33 -5.77 6.50
N PRO A 221 13.23 -6.57 5.42
CA PRO A 221 13.67 -6.14 4.10
C PRO A 221 12.89 -4.89 3.65
N HIS A 222 13.64 -3.86 3.30
CA HIS A 222 13.10 -2.60 2.79
C HIS A 222 14.10 -1.94 1.84
N GLU A 223 13.58 -1.07 0.99
CA GLU A 223 14.35 -0.14 0.18
C GLU A 223 13.92 1.27 0.54
N MET A 224 14.85 2.22 0.46
CA MET A 224 14.62 3.61 0.77
C MET A 224 15.25 4.48 -0.30
N TRP A 225 14.54 5.52 -0.73
CA TRP A 225 15.06 6.46 -1.72
C TRP A 225 14.55 7.86 -1.47
N LEU A 226 15.34 8.83 -1.92
CA LEU A 226 14.98 10.25 -1.92
C LEU A 226 13.92 10.53 -2.99
N ASP A 227 12.84 11.18 -2.60
CA ASP A 227 11.78 11.66 -3.48
C ASP A 227 11.46 13.11 -3.15
N HIS A 228 12.01 14.02 -3.95
CA HIS A 228 11.83 15.47 -3.76
C HIS A 228 10.38 15.94 -3.95
N SER A 229 9.49 15.14 -4.53
CA SER A 229 8.07 15.46 -4.62
C SER A 229 7.31 15.25 -3.31
N LEU A 230 7.89 14.56 -2.33
CA LEU A 230 7.31 14.45 -1.00
C LEU A 230 7.32 15.81 -0.28
N PRO A 231 6.24 16.15 0.45
CA PRO A 231 6.27 17.24 1.41
C PRO A 231 7.37 17.04 2.47
N THR A 232 7.80 18.16 3.07
CA THR A 232 8.63 18.14 4.28
C THR A 232 7.90 17.43 5.43
N ASN A 233 8.65 16.95 6.43
CA ASN A 233 8.06 16.17 7.54
C ASN A 233 6.97 16.96 8.30
N GLU A 234 7.13 18.28 8.44
CA GLU A 234 6.13 19.17 9.07
C GLU A 234 4.81 19.25 8.28
N ASN A 235 4.87 18.94 6.99
CA ASN A 235 3.75 18.98 6.07
C ASN A 235 3.19 17.59 5.75
N LEU A 236 3.82 16.50 6.21
CA LEU A 236 3.25 15.15 6.11
C LEU A 236 2.14 14.97 7.14
N HIS A 237 1.21 14.06 6.85
CA HIS A 237 0.16 13.67 7.79
C HIS A 237 0.78 13.36 9.17
N PRO A 238 0.21 13.82 10.31
CA PRO A 238 0.89 13.73 11.60
C PRO A 238 1.34 12.31 11.97
N PHE A 239 0.50 11.30 11.76
CA PHE A 239 0.90 9.90 12.02
C PHE A 239 1.98 9.40 11.05
N THR A 240 1.99 9.87 9.80
CA THR A 240 3.04 9.54 8.84
C THR A 240 4.36 10.18 9.29
N ALA A 241 4.37 11.46 9.65
CA ALA A 241 5.53 12.16 10.15
C ALA A 241 6.09 11.51 11.44
N ASP A 242 5.21 11.15 12.37
CA ASP A 242 5.58 10.48 13.62
C ASP A 242 6.19 9.10 13.38
N LEU A 243 5.61 8.30 12.47
CA LEU A 243 6.18 7.01 12.07
C LEU A 243 7.58 7.18 11.47
N LEU A 244 7.73 8.05 10.46
CA LEU A 244 9.03 8.25 9.80
C LEU A 244 10.10 8.73 10.77
N LYS A 245 9.73 9.61 11.71
CA LYS A 245 10.62 10.06 12.79
C LYS A 245 11.03 8.91 13.71
N ALA A 246 10.09 8.04 14.09
CA ALA A 246 10.37 6.90 14.96
C ALA A 246 11.29 5.86 14.30
N LEU A 247 11.19 5.72 12.98
CA LEU A 247 12.03 4.84 12.17
C LEU A 247 13.36 5.46 11.73
N GLU A 248 13.62 6.73 12.11
CA GLU A 248 14.80 7.51 11.67
C GLU A 248 14.94 7.62 10.14
N VAL A 249 13.79 7.69 9.44
CA VAL A 249 13.77 7.89 7.99
C VAL A 249 14.13 9.36 7.68
N PRO A 250 15.14 9.62 6.85
CA PRO A 250 15.49 10.98 6.47
C PRO A 250 14.34 11.71 5.78
N GLU A 251 14.31 13.03 5.89
CA GLU A 251 13.27 13.84 5.26
C GLU A 251 13.22 13.62 3.74
N GLN A 252 12.01 13.71 3.17
CA GLN A 252 11.73 13.44 1.75
C GLN A 252 12.17 12.06 1.26
N ASN A 253 12.33 11.06 2.13
CA ASN A 253 12.55 9.69 1.70
C ASN A 253 11.24 8.88 1.73
N ARG A 254 11.07 8.03 0.73
CA ARG A 254 10.05 6.97 0.73
C ARG A 254 10.69 5.64 1.08
N LEU A 255 9.87 4.75 1.62
CA LEU A 255 10.16 3.36 1.90
C LEU A 255 9.34 2.47 0.97
N PHE A 256 9.95 1.38 0.51
CA PHE A 256 9.25 0.22 -0.02
C PHE A 256 9.60 -0.96 0.86
N HIS A 257 8.61 -1.52 1.54
CA HIS A 257 8.85 -2.57 2.53
C HIS A 257 7.73 -3.60 2.53
N ARG A 258 7.99 -4.76 3.14
CA ARG A 258 6.94 -5.76 3.39
C ARG A 258 5.82 -5.15 4.24
N SER A 259 4.55 -5.31 3.88
CA SER A 259 3.47 -4.70 4.68
C SER A 259 3.31 -5.39 6.04
N ARG A 260 3.13 -4.61 7.12
CA ARG A 260 2.92 -5.15 8.48
C ARG A 260 1.49 -4.95 8.96
N PHE A 261 0.96 -3.73 8.83
CA PHE A 261 -0.39 -3.35 9.24
C PHE A 261 -0.98 -2.28 8.29
N PRO A 262 -1.11 -2.55 6.98
CA PRO A 262 -1.64 -1.56 6.03
C PRO A 262 -3.16 -1.42 6.16
N LEU A 263 -3.68 -0.19 6.29
CA LEU A 263 -5.12 0.10 6.39
C LEU A 263 -5.62 1.06 5.31
N CYS A 264 -6.92 1.00 5.00
CA CYS A 264 -7.60 1.66 3.89
C CYS A 264 -7.16 1.12 2.52
N THR A 265 -8.01 1.22 1.50
CA THR A 265 -7.77 0.66 0.15
C THR A 265 -7.81 1.71 -0.95
N PHE A 266 -7.41 2.95 -0.63
CA PHE A 266 -7.39 4.08 -1.57
C PHE A 266 -6.76 3.69 -2.91
N ALA A 267 -5.62 2.98 -2.87
CA ALA A 267 -5.06 2.33 -4.03
C ALA A 267 -4.26 1.06 -3.69
N TYR A 268 -4.55 -0.04 -4.38
CA TYR A 268 -3.76 -1.26 -4.29
C TYR A 268 -3.59 -1.92 -5.66
N ALA A 269 -2.36 -2.31 -5.97
CA ALA A 269 -2.11 -3.17 -7.12
C ALA A 269 -2.20 -4.63 -6.71
N VAL A 270 -2.69 -5.49 -7.59
CA VAL A 270 -2.93 -6.90 -7.29
C VAL A 270 -2.58 -7.78 -8.48
N THR A 271 -2.02 -8.95 -8.21
CA THR A 271 -1.77 -9.97 -9.23
C THR A 271 -3.02 -10.80 -9.46
N ARG A 272 -3.17 -11.37 -10.66
CA ARG A 272 -4.34 -12.16 -11.02
C ARG A 272 -4.62 -13.33 -10.06
N PRO A 273 -3.64 -14.14 -9.62
CA PRO A 273 -3.88 -15.20 -8.63
C PRO A 273 -4.34 -14.63 -7.28
N ALA A 274 -3.74 -13.52 -6.84
CA ALA A 274 -4.13 -12.85 -5.60
C ALA A 274 -5.55 -12.29 -5.66
N ALA A 275 -5.96 -11.68 -6.77
CA ALA A 275 -7.32 -11.19 -6.99
C ALA A 275 -8.37 -12.32 -6.89
N TRP A 276 -8.09 -13.48 -7.49
CA TRP A 276 -8.96 -14.65 -7.34
C TRP A 276 -9.04 -15.11 -5.88
N LYS A 277 -7.90 -15.16 -5.19
CA LYS A 277 -7.83 -15.57 -3.78
C LYS A 277 -8.57 -14.61 -2.86
N ILE A 278 -8.46 -13.30 -3.09
CA ILE A 278 -9.23 -12.26 -2.39
C ILE A 278 -10.73 -12.52 -2.54
N MET A 279 -11.21 -12.71 -3.77
CA MET A 279 -12.64 -12.86 -4.03
C MET A 279 -13.25 -14.15 -3.48
N ASN A 280 -12.48 -15.24 -3.41
CA ASN A 280 -13.04 -16.56 -3.10
C ASN A 280 -12.69 -17.09 -1.71
N VAL A 281 -11.57 -16.61 -1.13
CA VAL A 281 -11.03 -17.18 0.10
C VAL A 281 -10.83 -16.12 1.18
N LEU A 282 -10.22 -14.99 0.85
CA LEU A 282 -9.71 -14.07 1.89
C LEU A 282 -10.69 -12.97 2.29
N ALA A 283 -11.41 -12.43 1.31
CA ALA A 283 -12.39 -11.39 1.52
C ALA A 283 -13.62 -11.63 0.62
N PRO A 284 -14.29 -12.80 0.70
CA PRO A 284 -15.43 -13.11 -0.16
C PRO A 284 -16.58 -12.11 0.04
N ALA A 285 -17.44 -11.95 -0.98
CA ALA A 285 -18.61 -11.07 -0.90
C ALA A 285 -19.76 -11.70 -0.08
N LYS A 286 -19.43 -12.08 1.15
CA LYS A 286 -20.33 -12.68 2.13
C LYS A 286 -19.79 -12.39 3.52
N GLU A 287 -20.65 -11.89 4.40
CA GLU A 287 -20.31 -11.72 5.80
C GLU A 287 -20.05 -13.10 6.46
N PRO A 288 -18.96 -13.25 7.22
CA PRO A 288 -18.67 -14.49 7.93
C PRO A 288 -19.66 -14.72 9.10
N PRO A 289 -19.71 -15.94 9.66
CA PRO A 289 -20.53 -16.23 10.83
C PRO A 289 -20.29 -15.25 12.00
N PRO A 290 -21.31 -14.83 12.77
CA PRO A 290 -21.19 -13.83 13.83
C PRO A 290 -20.20 -14.17 14.94
N ASP A 291 -19.97 -15.47 15.18
CA ASP A 291 -19.01 -16.00 16.16
C ASP A 291 -17.57 -16.07 15.63
N THR A 292 -17.35 -15.68 14.37
CA THR A 292 -16.01 -15.56 13.79
C THR A 292 -15.27 -14.42 14.47
N ARG A 293 -14.38 -14.78 15.38
CA ARG A 293 -13.49 -13.83 16.06
C ARG A 293 -12.68 -13.05 15.02
N ASP A 294 -12.60 -11.74 15.24
CA ASP A 294 -11.83 -10.81 14.39
C ASP A 294 -12.29 -10.80 12.91
N ALA A 295 -13.55 -11.14 12.63
CA ALA A 295 -14.13 -11.06 11.29
C ALA A 295 -14.05 -9.63 10.71
N PRO A 296 -13.58 -9.47 9.47
CA PRO A 296 -13.52 -8.15 8.83
C PRO A 296 -14.93 -7.61 8.61
N ARG A 297 -15.17 -6.37 9.06
CA ARG A 297 -16.46 -5.66 8.89
C ARG A 297 -16.44 -4.63 7.77
N ALA A 298 -15.29 -4.44 7.15
CA ALA A 298 -15.07 -3.57 5.99
C ALA A 298 -14.03 -4.22 5.06
N TYR A 299 -14.09 -3.87 3.78
CA TYR A 299 -13.29 -4.53 2.75
C TYR A 299 -11.79 -4.34 2.98
N ASP A 300 -11.40 -3.11 3.30
CA ASP A 300 -10.03 -2.72 3.65
C ASP A 300 -9.49 -3.51 4.85
N VAL A 301 -10.30 -3.74 5.89
CA VAL A 301 -9.95 -4.60 7.03
C VAL A 301 -9.73 -6.05 6.58
N GLY A 302 -10.53 -6.54 5.62
CA GLY A 302 -10.32 -7.85 5.00
C GLY A 302 -8.97 -7.97 4.31
N ILE A 303 -8.56 -6.94 3.55
CA ILE A 303 -7.25 -6.91 2.89
C ILE A 303 -6.12 -6.75 3.90
N LEU A 304 -6.24 -5.86 4.89
CA LEU A 304 -5.30 -5.69 6.00
C LEU A 304 -5.01 -7.03 6.68
N GLN A 305 -6.05 -7.75 7.07
CA GLN A 305 -5.91 -9.04 7.76
C GLN A 305 -5.27 -10.09 6.85
N SER A 306 -5.57 -10.05 5.55
CA SER A 306 -4.95 -10.93 4.55
C SER A 306 -3.44 -10.70 4.45
N CYS A 307 -3.00 -9.44 4.48
CA CYS A 307 -1.59 -9.06 4.50
C CYS A 307 -0.91 -9.46 5.82
N MET A 308 -1.52 -9.18 6.98
CA MET A 308 -0.99 -9.58 8.28
C MET A 308 -0.78 -11.09 8.42
N ARG A 309 -1.74 -11.88 7.92
CA ARG A 309 -1.62 -13.35 7.87
C ARG A 309 -0.44 -13.78 7.01
N GLY A 310 -0.22 -13.10 5.88
CA GLY A 310 0.89 -13.39 4.96
C GLY A 310 2.25 -12.86 5.42
N TYR A 311 2.27 -11.93 6.38
CA TYR A 311 3.48 -11.53 7.10
C TYR A 311 3.87 -12.58 8.15
N SER A 312 2.89 -13.07 8.92
CA SER A 312 3.12 -13.95 10.08
C SER A 312 3.43 -15.41 9.70
N SER A 313 3.16 -15.81 8.47
CA SER A 313 3.47 -17.16 7.97
C SER A 313 4.97 -17.31 7.72
N SER A 314 5.72 -17.75 8.74
CA SER A 314 7.04 -18.33 8.56
C SER A 314 6.89 -19.74 8.00
N VAL A 315 7.43 -20.00 6.81
CA VAL A 315 7.56 -21.34 6.18
C VAL A 315 6.24 -21.98 5.72
N ASP A 316 6.14 -22.20 4.40
CA ASP A 316 5.60 -23.37 3.67
C ASP A 316 4.64 -24.35 4.38
N LYS A 317 3.71 -23.85 5.19
CA LYS A 317 2.56 -24.63 5.65
C LYS A 317 1.49 -24.52 4.58
N VAL A 318 1.39 -25.58 3.77
CA VAL A 318 0.26 -25.82 2.87
C VAL A 318 -1.04 -25.53 3.64
N GLY A 319 -1.75 -24.46 3.26
CA GLY A 319 -3.04 -24.05 3.86
C GLY A 319 -3.03 -22.82 4.79
N ALA A 320 -1.87 -22.22 5.12
CA ALA A 320 -1.84 -20.92 5.83
C ALA A 320 -1.77 -19.77 4.81
N GLU A 321 -2.94 -19.28 4.40
CA GLU A 321 -3.12 -18.58 3.12
C GLU A 321 -3.23 -17.04 3.24
N GLY A 322 -2.18 -16.33 3.66
CA GLY A 322 -2.16 -14.86 3.55
C GLY A 322 -1.85 -14.31 2.16
N LEU A 323 -1.64 -12.99 2.06
CA LEU A 323 -1.13 -12.29 0.87
C LEU A 323 0.31 -11.79 1.09
N LYS A 324 1.12 -11.88 0.04
CA LYS A 324 2.41 -11.21 -0.05
C LYS A 324 2.29 -9.73 -0.35
N CYS A 325 2.04 -8.94 0.69
CA CYS A 325 1.84 -7.50 0.55
C CYS A 325 3.13 -6.69 0.73
N TYR A 326 3.30 -5.64 -0.06
CA TYR A 326 4.36 -4.65 0.10
C TYR A 326 3.76 -3.24 0.04
N THR A 327 4.30 -2.32 0.83
CA THR A 327 3.79 -0.96 1.01
C THR A 327 4.80 0.06 0.51
N VAL A 328 4.32 1.12 -0.15
CA VAL A 328 5.08 2.36 -0.37
C VAL A 328 4.66 3.37 0.70
N ASN A 329 5.60 3.84 1.52
CA ASN A 329 5.37 4.72 2.66
C ASN A 329 6.27 5.97 2.58
N PRO A 330 5.75 7.22 2.63
CA PRO A 330 4.34 7.59 2.46
C PRO A 330 3.77 7.09 1.13
N GLU A 331 2.44 7.02 1.03
CA GLU A 331 1.70 6.53 -0.13
C GLU A 331 1.68 7.51 -1.32
N PHE A 332 1.25 7.01 -2.50
CA PHE A 332 1.09 7.80 -3.72
C PHE A 332 -0.33 8.32 -3.94
N PHE A 333 -1.32 7.55 -3.48
CA PHE A 333 -2.72 7.89 -3.59
C PHE A 333 -3.30 8.07 -2.19
N HIS A 334 -3.89 9.23 -1.94
CA HIS A 334 -4.54 9.51 -0.67
C HIS A 334 -5.95 10.04 -0.93
N HIS A 335 -6.92 9.69 -0.08
CA HIS A 335 -8.28 10.18 -0.26
C HIS A 335 -8.34 11.71 -0.11
N MET A 336 -9.11 12.36 -0.97
CA MET A 336 -9.40 13.78 -0.92
C MET A 336 -10.27 14.06 0.31
N PRO A 337 -10.10 15.24 0.93
CA PRO A 337 -11.07 15.73 1.89
C PRO A 337 -12.45 15.89 1.26
N GLY A 338 -13.47 15.38 1.94
CA GLY A 338 -14.86 15.47 1.51
C GLY A 338 -15.76 14.51 2.27
N ASP A 339 -17.05 14.52 1.89
CA ASP A 339 -18.04 13.63 2.49
C ASP A 339 -17.76 12.18 2.14
N SER A 340 -17.83 11.29 3.13
CA SER A 340 -17.73 9.84 2.92
C SER A 340 -19.03 9.30 2.33
N GLU A 341 -18.95 8.69 1.15
CA GLU A 341 -20.10 8.00 0.54
C GLU A 341 -20.57 6.83 1.40
N ILE A 342 -19.65 6.15 2.10
CA ILE A 342 -20.01 5.12 3.09
C ILE A 342 -20.86 5.74 4.20
N ALA A 343 -20.39 6.85 4.81
CA ALA A 343 -21.14 7.55 5.85
C ALA A 343 -22.51 8.06 5.36
N ASN A 344 -22.58 8.51 4.10
CA ASN A 344 -23.84 8.95 3.49
C ASN A 344 -24.84 7.80 3.33
N GLU A 345 -24.39 6.61 2.93
CA GLU A 345 -25.26 5.42 2.86
C GLU A 345 -25.68 4.93 4.26
N GLU A 346 -24.79 5.00 5.26
CA GLU A 346 -25.13 4.71 6.65
C GLU A 346 -26.20 5.67 7.19
N ALA A 347 -26.06 6.97 6.92
CA ALA A 347 -27.00 8.00 7.36
C ALA A 347 -28.42 7.80 6.80
N LYS A 348 -28.57 7.26 5.58
CA LYS A 348 -29.88 6.92 5.00
C LYS A 348 -30.62 5.83 5.79
N LYS A 349 -29.91 5.01 6.58
CA LYS A 349 -30.50 4.03 7.49
C LYS A 349 -30.56 4.53 8.95
N GLY A 350 -30.26 5.80 9.20
CA GLY A 350 -30.29 6.42 10.53
C GLY A 350 -29.04 6.20 11.37
N ASN A 351 -27.97 5.61 10.80
CA ASN A 351 -26.71 5.40 11.48
C ASN A 351 -25.87 6.69 11.49
N LYS A 352 -25.09 6.90 12.55
CA LYS A 352 -24.13 8.02 12.64
C LYS A 352 -22.72 7.48 12.52
N VAL A 353 -21.97 7.99 11.55
CA VAL A 353 -20.55 7.68 11.35
C VAL A 353 -19.75 8.92 11.74
N GLY A 354 -18.83 8.77 12.69
CA GLY A 354 -17.90 9.82 13.07
C GLY A 354 -16.74 9.95 12.08
N ILE A 355 -15.97 11.03 12.20
CA ILE A 355 -14.73 11.19 11.42
C ILE A 355 -13.72 10.14 11.92
N PRO A 356 -13.10 9.34 11.03
CA PRO A 356 -12.06 8.40 11.42
C PRO A 356 -10.90 9.08 12.15
N PRO A 357 -10.23 8.41 13.12
CA PRO A 357 -9.12 9.00 13.87
C PRO A 357 -7.96 9.51 12.99
N VAL A 358 -7.68 8.82 11.87
CA VAL A 358 -6.64 9.23 10.92
C VAL A 358 -7.02 10.56 10.27
N ASP A 359 -8.20 10.64 9.67
CA ASP A 359 -8.72 11.87 9.06
C ASP A 359 -8.75 13.04 10.06
N MET A 360 -9.15 12.76 11.30
CA MET A 360 -9.20 13.76 12.37
C MET A 360 -7.80 14.30 12.73
N ALA A 361 -6.77 13.44 12.73
CA ALA A 361 -5.40 13.85 13.00
C ALA A 361 -4.86 14.79 11.90
N GLY A 362 -5.22 14.55 10.64
CA GLY A 362 -4.78 15.36 9.49
C GLY A 362 -5.65 16.60 9.19
N ALA A 363 -6.85 16.72 9.75
CA ALA A 363 -7.88 17.67 9.30
C ALA A 363 -7.41 19.14 9.24
N ASP A 364 -6.78 19.63 10.32
CA ASP A 364 -6.28 21.01 10.40
C ASP A 364 -5.14 21.26 9.40
N GLN A 365 -4.23 20.29 9.28
CA GLN A 365 -3.09 20.39 8.38
C GLN A 365 -3.55 20.46 6.92
N VAL A 366 -4.47 19.60 6.52
CA VAL A 366 -5.02 19.59 5.15
C VAL A 366 -5.67 20.94 4.82
N THR A 367 -6.44 21.49 5.75
CA THR A 367 -7.07 22.80 5.59
C THR A 367 -6.04 23.93 5.47
N GLN A 368 -5.01 23.92 6.31
CA GLN A 368 -3.96 24.95 6.32
C GLN A 368 -3.08 24.89 5.07
N ARG A 369 -2.71 23.67 4.65
CA ARG A 369 -1.90 23.44 3.46
C ARG A 369 -2.69 23.76 2.20
N GLY A 370 -4.00 23.50 2.21
CA GLY A 370 -4.79 23.48 0.99
C GLY A 370 -4.31 22.39 0.04
N GLU A 371 -4.06 21.20 0.58
CA GLU A 371 -3.62 20.04 -0.18
C GLU A 371 -4.00 18.75 0.53
N THR A 372 -4.24 17.70 -0.26
CA THR A 372 -4.45 16.34 0.24
C THR A 372 -3.25 15.88 1.09
N SER A 373 -3.51 15.18 2.19
CA SER A 373 -2.45 14.64 3.07
C SER A 373 -1.41 13.86 2.28
N ASN A 374 -0.14 13.99 2.66
CA ASN A 374 1.02 13.35 2.02
C ASN A 374 1.26 13.69 0.53
N ILE A 375 0.36 14.40 -0.15
CA ILE A 375 0.55 14.87 -1.52
C ILE A 375 1.24 16.24 -1.52
N GLY A 376 2.23 16.44 -2.39
CA GLY A 376 2.98 17.69 -2.52
C GLY A 376 2.28 18.72 -3.40
N CYS A 377 1.87 18.28 -4.59
CA CYS A 377 1.16 19.07 -5.58
C CYS A 377 0.03 18.25 -6.23
N GLY A 378 -1.13 18.25 -5.58
CA GLY A 378 -2.30 17.44 -5.94
C GLY A 378 -3.40 18.21 -6.67
N PHE A 379 -4.50 17.53 -6.99
CA PHE A 379 -5.60 18.06 -7.79
C PHE A 379 -6.78 18.57 -6.97
N TRP A 380 -6.87 18.22 -5.68
CA TRP A 380 -8.05 18.50 -4.83
C TRP A 380 -8.51 19.97 -4.87
N HIS A 381 -7.59 20.93 -4.75
CA HIS A 381 -7.91 22.37 -4.76
C HIS A 381 -8.22 22.98 -6.14
N GLY A 382 -8.37 22.17 -7.19
CA GLY A 382 -8.86 22.62 -8.50
C GLY A 382 -7.93 23.55 -9.29
N HIS A 383 -6.67 23.73 -8.87
CA HIS A 383 -5.70 24.62 -9.56
C HIS A 383 -5.36 24.15 -10.98
N PHE A 384 -5.61 22.87 -11.27
CA PHE A 384 -5.42 22.25 -12.58
C PHE A 384 -6.74 22.00 -13.31
N ALA A 385 -7.85 22.54 -12.81
CA ALA A 385 -9.14 22.37 -13.44
C ALA A 385 -9.22 23.10 -14.78
N PHE A 386 -9.94 22.52 -15.73
CA PHE A 386 -10.16 23.09 -17.06
C PHE A 386 -11.59 22.86 -17.52
N ALA A 387 -12.08 23.69 -18.45
CA ALA A 387 -13.42 23.53 -19.00
C ALA A 387 -13.49 22.34 -19.97
N ASP A 388 -14.60 21.61 -19.95
CA ASP A 388 -14.84 20.50 -20.88
C ASP A 388 -14.69 20.95 -22.34
N GLY A 389 -13.98 20.14 -23.13
CA GLY A 389 -13.68 20.44 -24.53
C GLY A 389 -12.56 21.45 -24.76
N ASN A 390 -11.99 22.09 -23.71
CA ASN A 390 -10.86 23.01 -23.85
C ASN A 390 -9.53 22.27 -24.07
N LYS A 391 -9.35 21.72 -25.28
CA LYS A 391 -8.15 20.95 -25.66
C LYS A 391 -6.86 21.75 -25.51
N LYS A 392 -6.88 23.05 -25.83
CA LYS A 392 -5.69 23.91 -25.74
C LYS A 392 -5.19 24.06 -24.29
N GLN A 393 -6.11 24.25 -23.34
CA GLN A 393 -5.75 24.31 -21.93
C GLN A 393 -5.27 22.96 -21.42
N LEU A 394 -5.94 21.87 -21.78
CA LEU A 394 -5.51 20.52 -21.42
C LEU A 394 -4.11 20.20 -21.97
N ASP A 395 -3.82 20.52 -23.23
CA ASP A 395 -2.51 20.27 -23.83
C ASP A 395 -1.41 21.08 -23.13
N SER A 396 -1.71 22.33 -22.73
CA SER A 396 -0.81 23.14 -21.92
C SER A 396 -0.56 22.53 -20.53
N LEU A 397 -1.61 22.04 -19.86
CA LEU A 397 -1.49 21.38 -18.56
C LEU A 397 -0.71 20.07 -18.68
N ARG A 398 -0.97 19.26 -19.70
CA ARG A 398 -0.20 18.03 -19.98
C ARG A 398 1.27 18.33 -20.22
N GLN A 399 1.58 19.38 -20.98
CA GLN A 399 2.97 19.74 -21.28
C GLN A 399 3.69 20.26 -20.03
N ASN A 400 3.10 21.23 -19.33
CA ASN A 400 3.79 21.95 -18.26
C ASN A 400 3.67 21.23 -16.91
N VAL A 401 2.48 20.75 -16.55
CA VAL A 401 2.18 20.15 -15.25
C VAL A 401 2.47 18.65 -15.27
N GLY A 402 1.77 17.87 -16.11
CA GLY A 402 1.90 16.41 -16.11
C GLY A 402 3.28 15.92 -16.58
N ARG A 403 3.69 16.30 -17.80
CA ARG A 403 4.98 15.88 -18.36
C ARG A 403 6.16 16.65 -17.78
N GLY A 404 5.97 17.96 -17.59
CA GLY A 404 7.00 18.89 -17.13
C GLY A 404 7.18 18.93 -15.61
N GLY A 405 6.28 18.35 -14.82
CA GLY A 405 6.35 18.37 -13.36
C GLY A 405 6.13 19.75 -12.73
N LYS A 406 5.73 20.77 -13.51
CA LYS A 406 5.64 22.12 -12.98
C LYS A 406 4.41 22.29 -12.09
N CYS A 407 4.61 22.50 -10.79
CA CYS A 407 3.51 22.80 -9.89
C CYS A 407 3.10 24.27 -10.05
N LEU A 408 1.86 24.52 -10.48
CA LEU A 408 1.34 25.89 -10.65
C LEU A 408 0.85 26.52 -9.34
N LYS A 409 0.94 25.79 -8.23
CA LYS A 409 0.57 26.27 -6.89
C LYS A 409 1.73 27.07 -6.28
N PRO A 410 1.49 28.23 -5.65
CA PRO A 410 2.55 29.05 -5.08
C PRO A 410 3.44 28.28 -4.09
N GLY A 411 4.76 28.34 -4.28
CA GLY A 411 5.74 27.77 -3.35
C GLY A 411 5.86 26.25 -3.34
N ARG A 412 5.27 25.54 -4.32
CA ARG A 412 5.24 24.07 -4.39
C ARG A 412 5.91 23.47 -5.62
N ASP A 413 6.50 24.30 -6.47
CA ASP A 413 7.28 23.83 -7.60
C ASP A 413 8.59 23.22 -7.10
N LEU A 414 9.02 22.12 -7.72
CA LEU A 414 10.29 21.51 -7.34
C LEU A 414 11.46 22.42 -7.73
N PRO A 415 12.57 22.44 -6.97
CA PRO A 415 13.75 23.20 -7.35
C PRO A 415 14.24 22.73 -8.73
N ASN A 416 14.72 23.65 -9.59
CA ASN A 416 15.20 23.35 -10.95
C ASN A 416 16.40 22.37 -11.04
N ASN A 417 16.85 21.76 -9.95
CA ASN A 417 18.02 20.86 -9.86
C ASN A 417 17.71 19.59 -9.03
N SER A 418 16.53 18.99 -9.21
CA SER A 418 16.19 17.68 -8.64
C SER A 418 16.02 16.64 -9.73
#